data_AF-A0A7X5ANU7-F1
#
_entry.id   AF-A0A7X5ANU7-F1
#
_cell.length_a   1.000
_cell.length_b   1.000
_cell.length_c   1.000
_cell.angle_alpha   90.00
_cell.angle_beta   90.00
_cell.angle_gamma   90.00
#
_symmetry.space_group_name_H-M   'P 1'
#
loop_
_entity.id
_entity.type
_entity.pdbx_description
1 polymer ?
#
loop_
_entity_poly.entity_id
_entity_poly.type
_entity_poly.pdbx_seq_one_letter_code
_entity_poly.pdbx_strand_id
1 'polypeptide(L)' 'MIRPDTGLRVYLCREPVDMRKQIDGLALLVQEAMALNPFEEAVFVFG' A
#
# COMPACT_ATOMS: atom_id res chain seq x y z
N MET A 1 -17.53 0.05 4.73
CA MET A 1 -16.94 -0.89 3.76
C MET A 1 -16.22 -0.05 2.72
N ILE A 2 -14.92 -0.23 2.53
CA ILE A 2 -14.17 0.43 1.45
C ILE A 2 -14.46 -0.36 0.17
N ARG A 3 -14.90 0.31 -0.89
CA ARG A 3 -15.20 -0.31 -2.19
C ARG A 3 -14.45 0.47 -3.28
N PRO A 4 -13.24 0.03 -3.66
CA PRO A 4 -12.48 0.67 -4.74
C PRO A 4 -13.21 0.55 -6.07
N ASP A 5 -12.99 1.51 -6.97
CA ASP A 5 -13.42 1.40 -8.36
C ASP A 5 -12.73 0.23 -9.08
N THR A 6 -13.41 -0.35 -10.06
CA THR A 6 -12.92 -1.53 -10.79
C THR A 6 -11.72 -1.25 -11.68
N GLY A 7 -11.46 0.02 -12.02
CA GLY A 7 -10.31 0.45 -12.81
C GLY A 7 -9.06 0.75 -11.98
N LEU A 8 -9.15 0.68 -10.65
CA LEU A 8 -8.05 1.07 -9.77
C LEU A 8 -6.92 0.04 -9.80
N ARG A 9 -5.68 0.51 -9.75
CA ARG A 9 -4.52 -0.37 -9.63
C ARG A 9 -4.41 -0.89 -8.19
N VAL A 10 -4.11 -2.18 -8.05
CA VAL A 10 -3.94 -2.81 -6.74
C VAL A 10 -2.54 -3.42 -6.67
N TYR A 11 -1.80 -3.08 -5.64
CA TYR A 11 -0.48 -3.66 -5.35
C TYR A 11 -0.55 -4.47 -4.06
N LEU A 12 -0.06 -5.70 -4.13
CA LEU A 12 -0.01 -6.61 -2.99
C LEU A 12 1.43 -6.72 -2.48
N CYS A 13 1.66 -6.28 -1.24
CA CYS A 13 2.88 -6.59 -0.52
C CYS A 13 2.82 -8.04 -0.05
N ARG A 14 3.76 -8.88 -0.51
CA ARG A 14 3.77 -10.32 -0.22
C ARG A 14 4.56 -10.67 1.04
N GLU A 15 5.41 -9.76 1.51
CA GLU A 15 6.19 -9.93 2.72
C GLU A 15 5.35 -9.54 3.95
N PRO A 16 5.56 -10.17 5.13
CA PRO A 16 4.86 -9.80 6.36
C PRO A 16 5.14 -8.34 6.74
N VAL A 17 4.10 -7.56 7.01
CA VAL A 17 4.24 -6.13 7.35
C VAL A 17 3.80 -5.86 8.78
N ASP A 18 4.65 -5.16 9.53
CA ASP A 18 4.30 -4.65 10.85
C ASP A 18 3.29 -3.50 10.75
N MET A 19 2.01 -3.81 10.99
CA MET A 19 0.90 -2.84 10.95
C MET A 19 0.99 -1.75 12.04
N ARG A 20 1.86 -1.89 13.05
CA ARG A 20 2.06 -0.85 14.08
C ARG A 20 2.75 0.40 13.52
N LYS A 21 3.32 0.32 12.31
CA LYS A 21 3.93 1.45 11.59
C LYS A 21 2.92 2.54 11.18
N GLN A 22 1.62 2.25 11.22
CA GLN A 22 0.55 3.19 10.86
C GLN A 22 0.72 3.77 9.44
N ILE A 23 -0.01 4.83 9.10
CA ILE A 23 -0.07 5.34 7.72
C ILE A 23 1.29 5.83 7.20
N ASP A 24 2.04 6.60 7.99
CA ASP A 24 3.32 7.19 7.54
C ASP A 24 4.38 6.10 7.31
N GLY A 25 4.44 5.10 8.20
CA GLY A 25 5.39 4.02 8.04
C GLY A 25 5.01 3.03 6.94
N LEU A 26 3.72 2.88 6.62
CA LEU A 26 3.27 2.13 5.44
C LEU A 26 3.56 2.90 4.14
N ALA A 27 3.38 4.23 4.12
CA ALA A 27 3.74 5.06 2.98
C ALA A 27 5.25 5.00 2.68
N LEU A 28 6.09 5.03 3.72
CA LEU A 28 7.52 4.84 3.59
C LEU A 28 7.87 3.44 3.04
N LEU A 29 7.16 2.40 3.47
CA LEU A 29 7.37 1.04 2.94
C LEU A 29 7.03 0.94 1.46
N VAL A 30 5.92 1.55 1.02
CA VAL A 30 5.55 1.61 -0.40
C VAL A 30 6.63 2.31 -1.22
N GLN A 31 7.14 3.43 -0.72
CA GLN A 31 8.19 4.19 -1.38
C GLN A 31 9.51 3.42 -1.46
N GLU A 32 10.02 2.94 -0.33
CA GLU A 32 11.39 2.42 -0.23
C GLU A 32 11.48 0.94 -0.61
N ALA A 33 10.54 0.11 -0.15
CA ALA A 33 10.60 -1.34 -0.36
C ALA A 33 9.89 -1.78 -1.64
N MET A 34 8.79 -1.12 -2.01
CA MET A 34 8.04 -1.46 -3.22
C MET A 34 8.47 -0.60 -4.42
N ALA A 35 9.26 0.46 -4.21
CA ALA A 35 9.70 1.40 -5.25
C ALA A 35 8.52 2.02 -6.03
N LEU A 36 7.42 2.32 -5.34
CA LEU A 36 6.19 2.90 -5.88
C LEU A 36 5.91 4.27 -5.26
N ASN A 37 5.05 5.07 -5.90
CA ASN A 37 4.62 6.34 -5.33
C ASN A 37 3.43 6.09 -4.37
N PRO A 38 3.57 6.30 -3.04
CA PRO A 38 2.47 6.08 -2.09
C PRO A 38 1.26 7.01 -2.30
N PHE A 39 1.42 8.08 -3.07
CA PHE A 39 0.37 9.04 -3.40
C PHE A 39 -0.24 8.81 -4.80
N GLU A 40 0.13 7.73 -5.49
CA GLU A 40 -0.54 7.37 -6.75
C GLU A 40 -1.98 6.91 -6.50
N GLU A 41 -2.83 7.02 -7.52
CA GLU A 41 -4.21 6.52 -7.48
C GLU A 41 -4.21 4.98 -7.55
N ALA A 42 -3.95 4.35 -6.41
CA ALA A 42 -3.89 2.91 -6.25
C ALA A 42 -4.30 2.47 -4.83
N VAL A 43 -4.59 1.18 -4.69
CA VAL A 43 -4.76 0.52 -3.38
C VAL A 43 -3.55 -0.35 -3.11
N PHE A 44 -2.94 -0.14 -1.95
CA PHE A 44 -1.86 -0.97 -1.43
C PHE A 44 -2.42 -1.92 -0.38
N VAL A 45 -2.18 -3.21 -0.56
CA VAL A 45 -2.63 -4.28 0.34
C VAL A 45 -1.43 -4.85 1.06
N PHE A 46 -1.52 -4.90 2.39
CA PHE A 46 -0.47 -5.44 3.28
C PHE A 46 -1.04 -6.61 4.07
N GLY A 47 -0.20 -7.62 4.31
CA GLY A 47 -0.52 -8.83 5.08
C GLY A 47 0.30 -8.95 6.36
#